data_AF-A0A2V7RC70-F1
#
_entry.id   AF-A0A2V7RC70-F1
#
_cell.length_a   1.000
_cell.length_b   1.000
_cell.length_c   1.000
_cell.angle_alpha   90.00
_cell.angle_beta   90.00
_cell.angle_gamma   90.00
#
_symmetry.space_group_name_H-M   'P 1'
#
loop_
_entity.id
_entity.type
_entity.pdbx_description
1 polymer ?
#
loop_
_entity_poly.entity_id
_entity_poly.type
_entity_poly.pdbx_seq_one_letter_code
_entity_poly.pdbx_strand_id
1 'polypeptide(L)'
;MARLFWLTVMAAFVAALLAGASWAASLMAVGTLLGAPPPEMGTQASTFLWQGAPQLAGHPRVWRFAFGPTVIPGAPTVRIYVTPLGRVVATEPADLEARVKALHPY
;
A
#
# COMPACT_ATOMS: atom_id res chain seq x y z
N MET A 1 -32.27 -19.92 14.60
CA MET A 1 -31.22 -19.10 15.25
C MET A 1 -29.81 -19.51 14.82
N ALA A 2 -29.37 -20.76 15.06
CA ALA A 2 -27.99 -21.20 14.78
C ALA A 2 -27.52 -21.06 13.32
N ARG A 3 -28.40 -21.28 12.34
CA ARG A 3 -28.06 -21.17 10.91
C ARG A 3 -27.71 -19.75 10.48
N LEU A 4 -28.45 -18.75 10.98
CA LEU A 4 -28.16 -17.34 10.67
C LEU A 4 -26.83 -16.90 11.29
N PHE A 5 -26.57 -17.33 12.54
CA PHE A 5 -25.30 -17.10 13.20
C PHE A 5 -24.12 -17.64 12.40
N TRP A 6 -24.17 -18.89 11.95
CA TRP A 6 -23.11 -19.50 11.14
C TRP A 6 -22.91 -18.80 9.80
N LEU A 7 -24.00 -18.36 9.14
CA LEU A 7 -23.89 -17.58 7.91
C LEU A 7 -23.19 -16.23 8.14
N THR A 8 -23.49 -15.55 9.25
CA THR A 8 -22.81 -14.30 9.62
C THR A 8 -21.33 -14.53 9.91
N VAL A 9 -20.98 -15.62 10.61
CA VAL A 9 -19.58 -15.99 10.88
C VAL A 9 -18.83 -16.28 9.59
N MET A 10 -19.42 -17.06 8.67
CA MET A 10 -18.83 -17.34 7.37
C MET A 10 -18.64 -16.06 6.55
N ALA A 11 -19.65 -15.18 6.51
CA ALA A 11 -19.55 -13.90 5.81
C ALA A 11 -18.44 -13.01 6.38
N ALA A 12 -18.32 -12.92 7.71
CA ALA A 12 -17.26 -12.18 8.37
C ALA A 12 -15.87 -12.76 8.06
N PHE A 13 -15.76 -14.09 8.04
CA PHE A 13 -14.50 -14.77 7.69
C PHE A 13 -14.08 -14.50 6.23
N VAL A 14 -15.03 -14.60 5.29
CA VAL A 14 -14.78 -14.26 3.88
C VAL A 14 -14.38 -12.79 3.72
N ALA A 15 -15.05 -11.87 4.43
CA ALA A 15 -14.69 -10.46 4.41
C ALA A 15 -13.27 -10.21 4.95
N ALA A 16 -12.88 -10.89 6.04
CA ALA A 16 -11.53 -10.81 6.59
C ALA A 16 -10.47 -11.34 5.60
N LEU A 17 -10.74 -12.46 4.92
CA LEU A 17 -9.86 -13.00 3.89
C LEU A 17 -9.67 -12.04 2.71
N LEU A 18 -10.76 -11.43 2.23
CA LEU A 18 -10.70 -10.46 1.13
C LEU A 18 -9.92 -9.19 1.53
N ALA A 19 -10.10 -8.71 2.76
CA ALA A 19 -9.34 -7.58 3.28
C ALA A 19 -7.83 -7.91 3.39
N GLY A 20 -7.51 -9.10 3.90
CA GLY A 20 -6.14 -9.60 3.96
C GLY A 20 -5.49 -9.75 2.59
N ALA A 21 -6.20 -10.32 1.61
CA ALA A 21 -5.73 -10.46 0.23
C ALA A 21 -5.50 -9.08 -0.44
N SER A 22 -6.41 -8.13 -0.22
CA SER A 22 -6.27 -6.75 -0.70
C SER A 22 -5.01 -6.06 -0.13
N TRP A 23 -4.77 -6.20 1.18
CA TRP A 23 -3.57 -5.68 1.81
C TRP A 23 -2.30 -6.36 1.26
N ALA A 24 -2.28 -7.68 1.16
CA ALA A 24 -1.13 -8.43 0.65
C ALA A 24 -0.80 -8.06 -0.81
N ALA A 25 -1.80 -7.96 -1.69
CA ALA A 25 -1.61 -7.52 -3.07
C ALA A 25 -1.02 -6.11 -3.13
N SER A 26 -1.49 -5.21 -2.26
CA SER A 26 -0.98 -3.84 -2.21
C SER A 26 0.47 -3.77 -1.68
N LEU A 27 0.82 -4.60 -0.70
CA LEU A 27 2.18 -4.69 -0.16
C LEU A 27 3.16 -5.26 -1.19
N MET A 28 2.74 -6.27 -1.95
CA MET A 28 3.55 -6.85 -3.04
C MET A 28 3.89 -5.79 -4.10
N ALA A 29 2.91 -4.97 -4.50
CA ALA A 29 3.14 -3.90 -5.47
C ALA A 29 4.13 -2.84 -4.96
N VAL A 30 4.06 -2.51 -3.66
CA VAL A 30 5.06 -1.64 -2.99
C VAL A 30 6.44 -2.29 -3.03
N GLY A 31 6.55 -3.58 -2.72
CA GLY A 31 7.82 -4.32 -2.80
C GLY A 31 8.40 -4.33 -4.22
N THR A 32 7.57 -4.54 -5.25
CA THR A 32 8.01 -4.49 -6.66
C THR A 32 8.52 -3.09 -7.04
N LEU A 33 7.86 -2.03 -6.57
CA LEU A 33 8.29 -0.65 -6.82
C LEU A 33 9.62 -0.31 -6.14
N LEU A 34 9.81 -0.80 -4.91
CA LEU A 34 11.01 -0.53 -4.11
C LEU A 34 12.21 -1.40 -4.51
N GLY A 35 11.97 -2.51 -5.22
CA GLY A 35 13.01 -3.43 -5.65
C GLY A 35 13.55 -4.32 -4.53
N ALA A 36 14.53 -5.16 -4.90
CA ALA A 36 15.23 -6.05 -3.99
C ALA A 36 16.76 -5.85 -4.13
N PRO A 37 17.49 -5.55 -3.04
CA PRO A 37 16.99 -5.32 -1.68
C PRO A 37 16.26 -3.97 -1.56
N PRO A 38 15.23 -3.87 -0.70
CA PRO A 38 14.52 -2.61 -0.51
C PRO A 38 15.45 -1.55 0.12
N PRO A 39 15.30 -0.26 -0.26
CA PRO A 39 16.06 0.83 0.34
C PRO A 39 15.88 0.86 1.86
N GLU A 40 16.89 1.35 2.58
CA GLU A 40 16.75 1.54 4.03
C GLU A 40 15.66 2.59 4.32
N MET A 41 14.54 2.08 4.78
CA MET A 41 13.37 2.85 5.19
C MET A 41 13.11 2.52 6.65
N GLY A 42 12.85 3.55 7.44
CA GLY A 42 12.50 3.42 8.85
C GLY A 42 11.10 2.81 9.03
N THR A 43 10.29 3.44 9.87
CA THR A 43 8.98 2.89 10.22
C THR A 43 8.04 2.88 9.02
N GLN A 44 7.42 1.73 8.77
CA GLN A 44 6.32 1.59 7.81
C GLN A 44 4.97 1.72 8.53
N ALA A 45 4.11 2.59 8.02
CA ALA A 45 2.70 2.66 8.40
C ALA A 45 1.83 2.38 7.18
N SER A 46 0.85 1.47 7.32
CA SER A 46 -0.14 1.21 6.28
C SER A 46 -1.54 1.63 6.74
N THR A 47 -2.30 2.27 5.86
CA THR A 47 -3.66 2.74 6.17
C THR A 47 -4.57 2.53 4.97
N PHE A 48 -5.73 1.91 5.17
CA PHE A 48 -6.75 1.83 4.14
C PHE A 48 -7.61 3.09 4.15
N LEU A 49 -7.56 3.87 3.07
CA LEU A 49 -8.36 5.07 2.91
C LEU A 49 -9.74 4.69 2.34
N TRP A 50 -10.61 4.19 3.21
CA TRP A 50 -11.95 3.71 2.85
C TRP A 50 -12.82 4.81 2.21
N GLN A 51 -12.70 6.04 2.70
CA GLN A 51 -13.40 7.21 2.16
C GLN A 51 -12.79 7.73 0.85
N GLY A 52 -11.66 7.16 0.41
CA GLY A 52 -10.89 7.65 -0.71
C GLY A 52 -9.73 8.56 -0.31
N ALA A 53 -8.74 8.71 -1.19
CA ALA A 53 -7.64 9.63 -1.01
C ALA A 53 -7.98 11.00 -1.66
N PRO A 54 -8.21 12.07 -0.87
CA PRO A 54 -8.65 13.36 -1.42
C PRO A 54 -7.61 14.08 -2.27
N GLN A 55 -6.34 13.75 -2.05
CA GLN A 55 -5.23 14.25 -2.85
C GLN A 55 -5.08 13.57 -4.22
N LEU A 56 -5.87 12.53 -4.53
CA LEU A 56 -5.83 11.83 -5.81
C LEU A 56 -7.07 12.17 -6.65
N ALA A 57 -6.87 12.35 -7.95
CA ALA A 57 -7.98 12.59 -8.89
C ALA A 57 -9.01 11.45 -8.82
N GLY A 58 -10.29 11.82 -8.67
CA GLY A 58 -11.38 10.86 -8.54
C GLY A 58 -11.52 10.21 -7.16
N HIS A 59 -10.73 10.62 -6.16
CA HIS A 59 -10.84 10.17 -4.76
C HIS A 59 -10.88 8.64 -4.60
N PRO A 60 -10.02 7.87 -5.27
CA PRO A 60 -10.08 6.41 -5.25
C PRO A 60 -9.82 5.87 -3.84
N ARG A 61 -10.47 4.75 -3.50
CA ARG A 61 -10.16 3.95 -2.31
C ARG A 61 -8.82 3.27 -2.53
N VAL A 62 -7.86 3.53 -1.65
CA VAL A 62 -6.48 3.06 -1.79
C VAL A 62 -5.90 2.70 -0.43
N TRP A 63 -4.95 1.78 -0.44
CA TRP A 63 -3.97 1.62 0.61
C TRP A 63 -2.92 2.72 0.48
N ARG A 64 -2.61 3.39 1.58
CA ARG A 64 -1.47 4.30 1.70
C ARG A 64 -0.40 3.62 2.54
N PHE A 65 0.79 3.50 1.99
CA PHE A 65 1.99 3.07 2.69
C PHE A 65 2.88 4.28 2.89
N ALA A 66 3.14 4.65 4.14
CA ALA A 66 4.04 5.74 4.50
C ALA A 66 5.30 5.17 5.15
N PHE A 67 6.45 5.62 4.68
CA PHE A 67 7.77 5.25 5.16
C PHE A 67 8.50 6.49 5.65
N GLY A 68 9.15 6.39 6.80
CA GLY A 68 9.99 7.48 7.31
C GLY A 68 10.65 7.14 8.64
N PRO A 69 11.84 7.68 8.92
CA PRO A 69 12.73 8.40 7.98
C PRO A 69 13.33 7.45 6.92
N THR A 70 13.64 7.93 5.72
CA THR A 70 14.27 7.12 4.65
C THR A 70 15.63 7.66 4.23
N VAL A 71 16.49 6.81 3.65
CA VAL A 71 17.80 7.21 3.10
C VAL A 71 17.73 7.69 1.65
N ILE A 72 16.53 7.75 1.05
CA ILE A 72 16.35 8.14 -0.35
C ILE A 72 16.69 9.64 -0.49
N PRO A 73 17.64 10.02 -1.37
CA PRO A 73 18.04 11.43 -1.52
C PRO A 73 16.84 12.33 -1.82
N GLY A 74 16.66 13.38 -1.03
CA GLY A 74 15.56 14.35 -1.20
C GLY A 74 14.17 13.84 -0.82
N ALA A 75 14.04 12.63 -0.27
CA ALA A 75 12.77 12.03 0.11
C ALA A 75 12.81 11.51 1.57
N PRO A 76 12.85 12.38 2.58
CA PRO A 76 12.93 11.96 3.98
C PRO A 76 11.74 11.11 4.42
N THR A 77 10.60 11.28 3.74
CA THR A 77 9.41 10.46 3.87
C THR A 77 8.89 10.07 2.50
N VAL A 78 8.44 8.83 2.38
CA VAL A 78 7.88 8.28 1.14
C VAL A 78 6.44 7.84 1.40
N ARG A 79 5.52 8.17 0.50
CA ARG A 79 4.15 7.66 0.53
C ARG A 79 3.81 7.00 -0.79
N ILE A 80 3.24 5.80 -0.74
CA ILE A 80 2.85 5.05 -1.93
C ILE A 80 1.35 4.75 -1.80
N TYR A 81 0.59 5.10 -2.83
CA TYR A 81 -0.85 4.87 -2.91
C TYR A 81 -1.11 3.73 -3.87
N VAL A 82 -1.74 2.67 -3.36
CA VAL A 82 -2.00 1.45 -4.12
C VAL A 82 -3.48 1.10 -4.03
N THR A 83 -4.09 0.77 -5.15
CA THR A 83 -5.45 0.24 -5.17
C THR A 83 -5.56 -1.07 -4.37
N PRO A 84 -6.77 -1.45 -3.89
CA PRO A 84 -7.03 -2.76 -3.29
C PRO A 84 -6.62 -3.95 -4.16
N LEU A 85 -6.47 -3.72 -5.47
CA LEU A 85 -6.10 -4.73 -6.46
C LEU A 85 -4.59 -4.77 -6.75
N GLY A 86 -3.77 -4.03 -6.00
CA GLY A 86 -2.31 -4.07 -6.15
C GLY A 86 -1.76 -3.20 -7.29
N ARG A 87 -2.50 -2.21 -7.78
CA ARG A 87 -1.96 -1.21 -8.72
C ARG A 87 -1.53 0.06 -8.02
N VAL A 88 -0.28 0.49 -8.23
CA VAL A 88 0.22 1.79 -7.76
C VAL A 88 -0.49 2.90 -8.55
N VAL A 89 -1.07 3.86 -7.84
CA VAL A 89 -1.82 5.00 -8.43
C VAL A 89 -0.98 6.26 -8.38
N ALA A 90 -0.23 6.44 -7.30
CA ALA A 90 0.61 7.61 -7.09
C ALA A 90 1.69 7.33 -6.05
N THR A 91 2.75 8.13 -6.10
CA THR A 91 3.82 8.14 -5.12
C THR A 91 4.12 9.58 -4.70
N GLU A 92 4.52 9.76 -3.45
CA GLU A 92 5.14 10.97 -2.94
C GLU A 92 6.51 10.57 -2.41
N PRO A 93 7.62 11.06 -3.00
CA PRO A 93 7.68 11.95 -4.15
C PRO A 93 7.22 11.28 -5.47
N ALA A 94 6.79 12.07 -6.46
CA ALA A 94 6.26 11.56 -7.72
C ALA A 94 7.32 10.85 -8.59
N ASP A 95 8.59 11.18 -8.40
CA ASP A 95 9.75 10.58 -9.06
C ASP A 95 10.39 9.47 -8.21
N LEU A 96 9.66 8.90 -7.25
CA LEU A 96 10.16 7.85 -6.36
C LEU A 96 10.79 6.69 -7.11
N GLU A 97 10.15 6.20 -8.18
CA GLU A 97 10.66 5.09 -8.98
C GLU A 97 12.05 5.41 -9.57
N ALA A 98 12.22 6.62 -10.12
CA ALA A 98 13.50 7.07 -10.65
C ALA A 98 14.57 7.21 -9.55
N ARG A 99 14.18 7.70 -8.35
CA ARG A 99 15.08 7.81 -7.19
C ARG A 99 15.52 6.45 -6.67
N VAL A 100 14.61 5.48 -6.59
CA VAL A 100 14.92 4.10 -6.19
C VAL A 100 15.86 3.46 -7.21
N LYS A 101 15.59 3.62 -8.51
CA LYS A 101 16.47 3.12 -9.59
C LYS A 101 17.86 3.77 -9.58
N ALA A 102 17.96 5.05 -9.22
CA ALA A 102 19.25 5.72 -9.06
C ALA A 102 20.05 5.17 -7.86
N LEU A 103 19.36 4.73 -6.81
CA LEU A 103 19.98 4.08 -5.65
C LEU A 103 20.39 2.63 -5.94
N HIS A 104 19.60 1.91 -6.74
CA HIS A 104 19.83 0.52 -7.14
C HIS A 104 19.76 0.36 -8.68
N PRO A 105 20.88 0.56 -9.40
CA PRO A 105 20.91 0.51 -10.86
C PRO A 105 20.88 -0.90 -11.48
N TYR A 106 20.62 -1.95 -10.71
CA TYR A 106 20.72 -3.35 -11.14
C TYR A 106 19.42 -4.12 -10.91
#